data_AF-A0A537GBR5-F1
#
_entry.id   AF-A0A537GBR5-F1
#
_cell.length_a   1.000
_cell.length_b   1.000
_cell.length_c   1.000
_cell.angle_alpha   90.00
_cell.angle_beta   90.00
_cell.angle_gamma   90.00
#
_symmetry.space_group_name_H-M   'P 1'
#
loop_
_entity.id
_entity.type
_entity.pdbx_description
1 polymer ?
#
loop_
_entity_poly.entity_id
_entity_poly.type
_entity_poly.pdbx_seq_one_letter_code
_entity_poly.pdbx_strand_id
1 'polypeptide(L)'
;MSEEPKKAERAPTQMRRTDIPADTILIGKKPIMAYATAVMMHYNTGAKKLTLKARGRAISTAVDVAEVVNNRFFQGGLAKNVHLGTEIVGEGQDARNV
;
A
#
# COMPACT_ATOMS: atom_id res chain seq x y z
N MET A 1 12.04 43.14 20.48
CA MET A 1 11.96 42.70 19.08
C MET A 1 11.80 41.20 19.12
N SER A 2 10.63 40.72 18.73
CA SER A 2 10.24 39.32 18.80
C SER A 2 10.74 38.61 17.55
N GLU A 3 11.67 37.67 17.69
CA GLU A 3 11.98 36.74 16.61
C GLU A 3 10.99 35.57 16.66
N GLU A 4 10.18 35.44 15.61
CA GLU A 4 9.32 34.28 15.37
C GLU A 4 10.19 33.05 15.02
N PRO A 5 9.87 31.85 15.52
CA PRO A 5 10.57 30.64 15.12
C PRO A 5 10.10 30.21 13.73
N LYS A 6 11.06 30.12 12.79
CA LYS A 6 10.86 29.64 11.42
C LYS A 6 10.29 28.22 11.39
N LYS A 7 9.12 28.10 10.75
CA LYS A 7 8.35 26.89 10.47
C LYS A 7 9.22 25.83 9.78
N ALA A 8 9.19 24.62 10.35
CA ALA A 8 9.92 23.45 9.89
C ALA A 8 9.51 23.00 8.47
N GLU A 9 10.50 22.94 7.58
CA GLU A 9 10.37 22.32 6.26
C GLU A 9 10.82 20.86 6.37
N ARG A 10 9.85 19.94 6.46
CA ARG A 10 10.13 18.49 6.44
C ARG A 10 10.38 18.09 4.99
N ALA A 11 11.63 17.82 4.66
CA ALA A 11 12.03 17.21 3.40
C ALA A 11 11.30 15.88 3.16
N PRO A 12 11.00 15.53 1.90
CA PRO A 12 10.41 14.23 1.57
C PRO A 12 11.36 13.12 2.00
N THR A 13 10.91 12.31 2.98
CA THR A 13 11.64 11.12 3.37
C THR A 13 11.55 10.14 2.21
N GLN A 14 12.64 9.95 1.47
CA GLN A 14 12.76 8.82 0.55
C GLN A 14 12.67 7.55 1.40
N MET A 15 11.48 6.96 1.43
CA MET A 15 11.17 5.76 2.19
C MET A 15 12.12 4.65 1.74
N ARG A 16 13.04 4.26 2.61
CA ARG A 16 13.99 3.21 2.31
C ARG A 16 13.20 1.91 2.22
N ARG A 17 13.62 0.95 1.38
CA ARG A 17 12.95 -0.37 1.28
C ARG A 17 12.81 -1.07 2.65
N THR A 18 13.60 -0.67 3.65
CA THR A 18 13.55 -1.12 5.05
C THR A 18 12.31 -0.68 5.82
N ASP A 19 11.59 0.34 5.35
CA ASP A 19 10.48 0.93 6.09
C ASP A 19 9.12 0.32 5.70
N ILE A 20 9.11 -0.54 4.67
CA ILE A 20 7.91 -1.31 4.29
C ILE A 20 7.88 -2.57 5.16
N PRO A 21 6.79 -2.80 5.93
CA PRO A 21 6.65 -4.03 6.68
C PRO A 21 6.75 -5.26 5.78
N ALA A 22 7.41 -6.33 6.26
CA ALA A 22 7.67 -7.53 5.46
C ALA A 22 6.41 -8.28 5.00
N ASP A 23 5.27 -8.03 5.65
CA ASP A 23 3.95 -8.57 5.33
C ASP A 23 3.14 -7.66 4.36
N THR A 24 3.75 -6.60 3.84
CA THR A 24 3.06 -5.60 3.01
C THR A 24 3.45 -5.70 1.54
N ILE A 25 2.44 -5.80 0.67
CA ILE A 25 2.58 -5.79 -0.80
C ILE A 25 2.01 -4.47 -1.34
N LEU A 26 2.87 -3.70 -2.00
CA LEU A 26 2.48 -2.43 -2.63
C LEU A 26 1.92 -2.66 -4.04
N ILE A 27 0.67 -2.27 -4.24
CA ILE A 27 -0.02 -2.39 -5.53
C ILE A 27 0.17 -1.11 -6.34
N GLY A 28 0.48 -1.29 -7.62
CA GLY A 28 0.78 -0.25 -8.57
C GLY A 28 0.42 -0.69 -9.98
N LYS A 29 1.32 -0.50 -10.95
CA LYS A 29 1.03 -0.71 -12.38
C LYS A 29 1.35 -2.12 -12.90
N LYS A 30 1.80 -3.06 -12.06
CA LYS A 30 2.08 -4.43 -12.54
C LYS A 30 0.76 -5.17 -12.82
N PRO A 31 0.75 -6.19 -13.69
CA PRO A 31 -0.44 -7.00 -13.91
C PRO A 31 -0.95 -7.66 -12.62
N ILE A 32 -2.27 -7.83 -12.51
CA ILE A 32 -2.96 -8.38 -11.33
C ILE A 32 -2.30 -9.70 -10.86
N MET A 33 -2.05 -10.60 -11.80
CA MET A 33 -1.49 -11.92 -11.48
C MET A 33 -0.08 -11.85 -10.89
N ALA A 34 0.73 -10.82 -11.20
CA ALA A 34 2.04 -10.66 -10.60
C ALA A 34 1.93 -10.40 -9.08
N TYR A 35 0.93 -9.63 -8.66
CA TYR A 35 0.64 -9.40 -7.24
C TYR A 35 0.03 -10.64 -6.59
N ALA A 36 -0.89 -11.34 -7.27
CA ALA A 36 -1.46 -12.59 -6.74
C ALA A 36 -0.37 -13.64 -6.47
N THR A 37 0.60 -13.79 -7.38
CA THR A 37 1.77 -14.66 -7.17
C THR A 37 2.57 -14.24 -5.95
N ALA A 38 2.83 -12.93 -5.76
CA ALA A 38 3.53 -12.45 -4.57
C ALA A 38 2.78 -12.79 -3.28
N VAL A 39 1.46 -12.61 -3.25
CA VAL A 39 0.62 -13.00 -2.10
C VAL A 39 0.80 -14.49 -1.78
N MET A 40 0.72 -15.36 -2.80
CA MET A 40 0.88 -16.81 -2.59
C MET A 40 2.29 -17.20 -2.14
N MET A 41 3.34 -16.54 -2.66
CA MET A 41 4.71 -16.76 -2.20
C MET A 41 4.85 -16.45 -0.71
N HIS A 42 4.37 -15.29 -0.27
CA HIS A 42 4.41 -14.92 1.15
C HIS A 42 3.56 -15.85 2.03
N TYR A 43 2.36 -16.22 1.57
CA TYR A 43 1.50 -17.16 2.29
C TYR A 43 2.19 -18.52 2.48
N ASN A 44 2.80 -19.05 1.41
CA ASN A 44 3.51 -20.33 1.44
C ASN A 44 4.76 -20.31 2.34
N THR A 45 5.36 -19.14 2.59
CA THR A 45 6.43 -18.97 3.59
C THR A 45 5.94 -18.90 5.04
N GLY A 46 4.63 -19.06 5.28
CA GLY A 46 4.03 -19.12 6.61
C GLY A 46 3.40 -17.80 7.09
N ALA A 47 3.32 -16.77 6.24
CA ALA A 47 2.64 -15.53 6.59
C ALA A 47 1.13 -15.77 6.73
N LYS A 48 0.59 -15.56 7.93
CA LYS A 48 -0.86 -15.71 8.21
C LYS A 48 -1.67 -14.44 8.00
N LYS A 49 -0.99 -13.30 7.92
CA LYS A 49 -1.57 -11.98 7.68
C LYS A 49 -0.70 -11.27 6.66
N LEU A 50 -1.33 -10.71 5.63
CA LEU A 50 -0.69 -9.93 4.60
C LEU A 50 -1.51 -8.68 4.35
N THR A 51 -0.83 -7.58 4.04
CA THR A 51 -1.45 -6.28 3.81
C THR A 51 -1.23 -5.87 2.36
N LEU A 52 -2.31 -5.65 1.62
CA LEU A 52 -2.24 -5.00 0.30
C LEU A 52 -2.41 -3.49 0.51
N LYS A 53 -1.44 -2.68 0.08
CA LYS A 53 -1.53 -1.21 0.14
C LYS A 53 -1.51 -0.62 -1.26
N ALA A 54 -2.42 0.32 -1.49
CA ALA A 54 -2.58 1.02 -2.76
C ALA A 54 -3.12 2.44 -2.51
N ARG A 55 -2.98 3.31 -3.50
CA ARG A 55 -3.53 4.68 -3.47
C ARG A 55 -3.99 5.12 -4.85
N GLY A 56 -4.92 6.07 -4.90
CA GLY A 56 -5.51 6.57 -6.15
C GLY A 56 -6.01 5.45 -7.07
N ARG A 57 -5.70 5.54 -8.37
CA ARG A 57 -6.20 4.58 -9.39
C ARG A 57 -5.80 3.12 -9.16
N ALA A 58 -4.73 2.87 -8.39
CA ALA A 58 -4.29 1.50 -8.09
C ALA A 58 -5.18 0.79 -7.05
N ILE A 59 -6.09 1.51 -6.38
CA ILE A 59 -7.03 0.91 -5.42
C ILE A 59 -7.90 -0.15 -6.10
N SER A 60 -8.42 0.12 -7.30
CA SER A 60 -9.20 -0.87 -8.06
C SER A 60 -8.39 -2.15 -8.31
N THR A 61 -7.14 -2.02 -8.72
CA THR A 61 -6.25 -3.17 -8.91
C THR A 61 -5.99 -3.92 -7.60
N ALA A 62 -5.89 -3.23 -6.46
CA ALA A 62 -5.72 -3.89 -5.17
C ALA A 62 -6.94 -4.72 -4.77
N VAL A 63 -8.15 -4.22 -5.06
CA VAL A 63 -9.40 -4.96 -4.87
C VAL A 63 -9.43 -6.18 -5.81
N ASP A 64 -9.08 -6.00 -7.09
CA ASP A 64 -9.03 -7.11 -8.05
C ASP A 64 -8.05 -8.21 -7.59
N VAL A 65 -6.87 -7.83 -7.09
CA VAL A 65 -5.88 -8.77 -6.54
C VAL A 65 -6.43 -9.50 -5.33
N ALA A 66 -7.02 -8.78 -4.38
CA ALA A 66 -7.62 -9.40 -3.18
C ALA A 66 -8.69 -10.43 -3.57
N GLU A 67 -9.49 -10.12 -4.59
CA GLU A 67 -10.62 -10.96 -4.99
C GLU A 67 -10.21 -12.15 -5.84
N VAL A 68 -9.27 -11.98 -6.75
CA VAL A 68 -8.62 -13.09 -7.46
C VAL A 68 -7.99 -14.04 -6.47
N VAL A 69 -7.27 -13.52 -5.46
CA VAL A 69 -6.61 -14.36 -4.48
C VAL A 69 -7.65 -15.14 -3.67
N ASN A 70 -8.63 -14.45 -3.10
CA ASN A 70 -9.67 -15.03 -2.26
C ASN A 70 -10.46 -16.13 -2.99
N ASN A 71 -10.88 -15.87 -4.23
CA ASN A 71 -11.75 -16.80 -4.94
C ASN A 71 -10.98 -17.95 -5.59
N ARG A 72 -9.79 -17.68 -6.14
CA ARG A 72 -9.03 -18.70 -6.87
C ARG A 72 -8.24 -19.64 -5.97
N PHE A 73 -7.76 -19.17 -4.83
CA PHE A 73 -6.86 -19.96 -3.97
C PHE A 73 -7.45 -20.30 -2.60
N PHE A 74 -8.45 -19.54 -2.14
CA PHE A 74 -9.02 -19.70 -0.81
C PHE A 74 -10.53 -19.96 -0.81
N GLN A 75 -11.14 -20.15 -1.98
CA GLN A 75 -12.57 -20.47 -2.15
C GLN A 75 -13.50 -19.51 -1.39
N GLY A 76 -13.12 -18.24 -1.29
CA GLY A 76 -13.91 -17.23 -0.58
C GLY A 76 -13.66 -17.13 0.94
N GLY A 77 -12.77 -17.97 1.50
CA GLY A 77 -12.58 -18.14 2.94
C GLY A 77 -11.64 -17.15 3.64
N LEU A 78 -11.12 -16.12 2.95
CA LEU A 78 -10.24 -15.14 3.61
C LEU A 78 -11.05 -14.12 4.42
N ALA A 79 -10.65 -13.93 5.68
CA ALA A 79 -11.09 -12.80 6.48
C ALA A 79 -10.48 -11.50 5.92
N LYS A 80 -11.32 -10.50 5.65
CA LYS A 80 -10.92 -9.21 5.05
C LYS A 80 -11.09 -8.09 6.08
N ASN A 81 -10.07 -7.23 6.20
CA ASN A 81 -10.17 -5.95 6.89
C ASN A 81 -9.73 -4.85 5.92
N VAL A 82 -10.58 -3.83 5.75
CA VAL A 82 -10.36 -2.75 4.80
C VAL A 82 -10.25 -1.43 5.57
N HIS A 83 -9.11 -0.78 5.42
CA HIS A 83 -8.87 0.56 5.94
C HIS A 83 -8.78 1.53 4.76
N LEU A 84 -9.52 2.63 4.87
CA LEU A 84 -9.47 3.74 3.92
C LEU A 84 -8.84 4.95 4.62
N GLY A 85 -8.17 5.77 3.84
CA GLY A 85 -7.53 6.98 4.32
C GLY A 85 -7.21 7.90 3.17
N THR A 86 -6.60 9.03 3.52
CA THR A 86 -6.11 10.00 2.56
C THR A 86 -4.65 10.27 2.88
N GLU A 87 -3.81 10.25 1.86
CA GLU A 87 -2.40 10.62 1.97
C GLU A 87 -2.13 11.83 1.09
N ILE A 88 -1.30 12.76 1.59
CA ILE A 88 -0.79 13.86 0.77
C ILE A 88 0.40 13.31 -0.03
N VAL A 89 0.34 13.46 -1.35
CA VAL A 89 1.39 13.02 -2.28
C VAL A 89 1.80 14.20 -3.16
N GLY A 90 3.10 14.29 -3.44
CA GLY A 90 3.69 15.45 -4.09
C GLY A 90 4.23 16.44 -3.05
N GLU A 91 4.90 17.48 -3.53
CA GLU A 91 5.56 18.48 -2.71
C GLU A 91 5.22 19.88 -3.24
N GLY A 92 5.28 20.88 -2.35
CA GLY A 92 5.01 22.26 -2.72
C GLY A 92 3.63 22.44 -3.37
N GLN A 93 3.62 22.98 -4.58
CA GLN A 93 2.40 23.24 -5.35
C GLN A 93 1.77 21.98 -5.96
N ASP A 94 2.52 20.87 -6.06
CA ASP A 94 2.05 19.60 -6.61
C ASP A 94 1.44 18.67 -5.54
N ALA A 95 1.39 19.13 -4.28
CA ALA A 95 0.82 18.39 -3.17
C ALA A 95 -0.69 18.19 -3.37
N ARG A 96 -1.13 16.94 -3.35
CA ARG A 96 -2.54 16.56 -3.51
C ARG A 96 -2.93 15.40 -2.62
N ASN A 97 -4.19 15.40 -2.23
CA ASN A 97 -4.83 14.30 -1.51
C ASN A 97 -5.11 13.15 -2.47
N VAL A 98 -4.74 11.93 -2.08
CA VAL A 98 -5.01 10.68 -2.81
C VAL A 98 -5.40 9.54 -1.88
#